data_AF-A0A349CJP9-F1
#
_entry.id   AF-A0A349CJP9-F1
#
_cell.length_a   1.000
_cell.length_b   1.000
_cell.length_c   1.000
_cell.angle_alpha   90.00
_cell.angle_beta   90.00
_cell.angle_gamma   90.00
#
_symmetry.space_group_name_H-M   'P 1'
#
loop_
_entity.id
_entity.type
_entity.pdbx_description
1 polymer ?
#
loop_
_entity_poly.entity_id
_entity_poly.type
_entity_poly.pdbx_seq_one_letter_code
_entity_poly.pdbx_strand_id
1 'polypeptide(L)'
;MTPDTVQPDSIRQIITELADEEKPLVNKQLVELTDIKSDDLAFFDQMWSGLGLTRKLQLINRLIELAEDLAELNFDAIFKHRLRDSEEEIRCKAIEGLWETEDSSLIEPLIKLMQSDPSPKVRSDSALA
;
A
#
# COMPACT_ATOMS: atom_id res chain seq x y z
N MET A 1 10.44 10.29 26.69
CA MET A 1 9.60 11.37 26.14
C MET A 1 9.35 11.00 24.69
N THR A 2 8.40 10.09 24.48
CA THR A 2 7.95 9.70 23.14
C THR A 2 7.14 10.88 22.60
N PRO A 3 7.50 11.50 21.47
CA PRO A 3 6.68 12.56 20.92
C PRO A 3 5.36 11.95 20.47
N ASP A 4 4.30 12.37 21.16
CA ASP A 4 2.98 12.70 20.65
C ASP A 4 2.47 11.87 19.47
N THR A 5 1.62 10.92 19.82
CA THR A 5 0.32 10.66 19.20
C THR A 5 0.01 11.53 17.98
N VAL A 6 0.17 10.96 16.78
CA VAL A 6 -0.53 11.42 15.57
C VAL A 6 -2.02 11.52 15.92
N GLN A 7 -2.54 12.74 15.95
CA GLN A 7 -3.95 13.00 16.18
C GLN A 7 -4.76 12.42 15.00
N PRO A 8 -5.84 11.66 15.23
CA PRO A 8 -6.56 10.92 14.18
C PRO A 8 -7.09 11.81 13.04
N ASP A 9 -7.33 13.09 13.29
CA ASP A 9 -7.72 14.05 12.25
C ASP A 9 -6.56 14.37 11.29
N SER A 10 -5.30 14.30 11.74
CA SER A 10 -4.13 14.66 10.93
C SER A 10 -3.81 13.61 9.85
N ILE A 11 -3.85 12.32 10.19
CA ILE A 11 -3.56 11.27 9.19
C ILE A 11 -4.68 11.15 8.16
N ARG A 12 -5.94 11.35 8.56
CA ARG A 12 -7.07 11.37 7.63
C ARG A 12 -7.02 12.57 6.70
N GLN A 13 -6.59 13.73 7.20
CA GLN A 13 -6.31 14.88 6.35
C GLN A 13 -5.20 14.56 5.35
N ILE A 14 -4.10 13.94 5.80
CA ILE A 14 -3.01 13.49 4.92
C ILE A 14 -3.53 12.54 3.84
N ILE A 15 -4.28 11.50 4.20
CA ILE A 15 -4.88 10.56 3.25
C ILE A 15 -5.78 11.28 2.23
N THR A 16 -6.56 12.27 2.68
CA THR A 16 -7.42 13.08 1.82
C THR A 16 -6.59 13.92 0.84
N GLU A 17 -5.49 14.53 1.30
CA GLU A 17 -4.58 15.31 0.45
C GLU A 17 -3.82 14.41 -0.54
N LEU A 18 -3.43 13.20 -0.14
CA LEU A 18 -2.81 12.21 -1.00
C LEU A 18 -3.78 11.67 -2.07
N ALA A 19 -5.09 11.74 -1.84
CA ALA A 19 -6.09 11.39 -2.85
C ALA A 19 -6.29 12.47 -3.93
N ASP A 20 -5.81 13.69 -3.70
CA ASP A 20 -5.93 14.80 -4.66
C ASP A 20 -4.98 14.59 -5.85
N GLU A 21 -5.55 14.20 -7.00
CA GLU A 21 -4.79 13.89 -8.22
C GLU A 21 -4.10 15.11 -8.84
N GLU A 22 -4.57 16.33 -8.52
CA GLU A 22 -4.00 17.58 -9.01
C GLU A 22 -2.76 18.03 -8.19
N LYS A 23 -2.51 17.36 -7.05
CA LYS A 23 -1.38 17.68 -6.17
C LYS A 23 -0.27 16.66 -6.28
N PRO A 24 1.01 17.11 -6.31
CA PRO A 24 2.14 16.21 -6.24
C PRO A 24 2.14 15.46 -4.90
N LEU A 25 2.62 14.22 -4.92
CA LEU A 25 2.87 13.46 -3.71
C LEU A 25 4.04 14.07 -2.94
N VAL A 26 3.86 14.25 -1.63
CA VAL A 26 4.91 14.76 -0.74
C VAL A 26 5.40 13.61 0.14
N ASN A 27 6.70 13.28 0.06
CA ASN A 27 7.29 12.20 0.86
C ASN A 27 6.96 12.29 2.35
N LYS A 28 7.04 13.50 2.91
CA LYS A 28 6.76 13.71 4.32
C LYS A 28 5.35 13.23 4.70
N GLN A 29 4.36 13.37 3.83
CA GLN A 29 3.01 12.88 4.05
C GLN A 29 2.92 11.36 3.96
N LEU A 30 3.62 10.77 2.98
CA LEU A 30 3.63 9.32 2.79
C LEU A 30 4.31 8.58 3.94
N VAL A 31 5.36 9.15 4.51
CA VAL A 31 6.05 8.60 5.70
C VAL A 31 5.09 8.48 6.89
N GLU A 32 4.12 9.38 7.04
CA GLU A 32 3.11 9.32 8.11
C GLU A 32 2.14 8.13 7.96
N LEU A 33 2.15 7.44 6.81
CA LEU A 33 1.38 6.21 6.61
C LEU A 33 2.10 4.95 7.13
N THR A 34 3.32 5.08 7.66
CA THR A 34 4.03 3.95 8.27
C THR A 34 3.25 3.40 9.45
N ASP A 35 3.21 2.07 9.58
CA ASP A 35 2.46 1.37 10.64
C ASP A 35 1.00 1.85 10.76
N ILE A 36 0.35 2.13 9.62
CA ILE A 36 -1.02 2.66 9.59
C ILE A 36 -1.97 1.77 10.40
N LYS A 37 -2.74 2.42 11.28
CA LYS A 37 -3.71 1.73 12.15
C LYS A 37 -4.93 1.28 11.34
N SER A 38 -5.58 0.20 11.79
CA SER A 38 -6.72 -0.40 11.10
C SER A 38 -7.85 0.59 10.76
N ASP A 39 -8.16 1.52 11.66
CA ASP A 39 -9.23 2.52 11.43
C ASP A 39 -8.86 3.52 10.32
N ASP A 40 -7.59 3.91 10.23
CA ASP A 40 -7.09 4.83 9.20
C ASP A 40 -6.81 4.11 7.88
N LEU A 41 -6.43 2.83 7.93
CA LEU A 41 -6.32 1.96 6.76
C LEU A 41 -7.70 1.73 6.13
N ALA A 42 -8.74 1.52 6.94
CA ALA A 42 -10.11 1.42 6.44
C ALA A 42 -10.57 2.73 5.76
N PHE A 43 -10.18 3.89 6.30
CA PHE A 43 -10.41 5.17 5.65
C PHE A 43 -9.61 5.30 4.34
N PHE A 44 -8.35 4.87 4.33
CA PHE A 44 -7.53 4.88 3.13
C PHE A 44 -8.11 3.98 2.03
N ASP A 45 -8.64 2.81 2.36
CA ASP A 45 -9.31 1.92 1.41
C ASP A 45 -10.55 2.55 0.78
N GLN A 46 -11.35 3.28 1.57
CA GLN A 46 -12.51 4.01 1.06
C GLN A 46 -12.08 5.05 0.03
N MET A 47 -11.06 5.86 0.35
CA MET A 47 -10.52 6.85 -0.57
C MET A 47 -9.91 6.19 -1.82
N TRP A 48 -9.14 5.11 -1.63
CA TRP A 48 -8.47 4.37 -2.70
C TRP A 48 -9.45 3.85 -3.76
N SER A 49 -10.65 3.43 -3.36
CA SER A 49 -11.67 2.91 -4.27
C SER A 49 -12.14 3.95 -5.32
N GLY A 50 -12.03 5.24 -5.01
CA GLY A 50 -12.40 6.34 -5.90
C GLY A 50 -11.27 6.88 -6.76
N LEU A 51 -10.03 6.43 -6.55
CA LEU A 51 -8.85 6.93 -7.27
C LEU A 51 -8.75 6.36 -8.68
N GLY A 52 -8.32 7.19 -9.63
CA GLY A 52 -7.89 6.74 -10.94
C GLY A 52 -6.64 5.87 -10.88
N LEU A 53 -6.49 4.95 -11.82
CA LEU A 53 -5.33 4.04 -11.91
C LEU A 53 -3.99 4.80 -11.87
N THR A 54 -3.89 5.93 -12.57
CA THR A 54 -2.68 6.76 -12.56
C THR A 54 -2.30 7.21 -11.15
N ARG A 55 -3.25 7.69 -10.34
CA ARG A 55 -2.96 8.10 -8.97
C ARG A 55 -2.64 6.91 -8.06
N LYS A 56 -3.36 5.81 -8.21
CA LYS A 56 -3.06 4.56 -7.49
C LYS A 56 -1.61 4.10 -7.75
N LEU A 57 -1.18 4.11 -9.00
CA LEU A 57 0.19 3.76 -9.39
C LEU A 57 1.23 4.72 -8.80
N GLN A 58 0.96 6.02 -8.83
CA GLN A 58 1.85 7.01 -8.19
C GLN A 58 2.03 6.71 -6.70
N LEU A 59 0.93 6.48 -5.98
CA LEU A 59 0.95 6.19 -4.55
C LEU A 59 1.71 4.91 -4.23
N ILE A 60 1.35 3.80 -4.87
CA ILE A 60 1.96 2.50 -4.54
C ILE A 60 3.44 2.45 -4.91
N ASN A 61 3.84 3.00 -6.07
CA ASN A 61 5.24 3.08 -6.45
C ASN A 61 6.02 3.93 -5.46
N ARG A 62 5.46 5.06 -5.03
CA ARG A 62 6.17 5.93 -4.10
C ARG A 62 6.33 5.32 -2.71
N LEU A 63 5.36 4.53 -2.26
CA LEU A 63 5.47 3.77 -1.00
C LEU A 63 6.55 2.69 -1.09
N ILE A 64 6.65 1.98 -2.22
CA ILE A 64 7.70 0.99 -2.47
C ILE A 64 9.08 1.66 -2.43
N GLU A 65 9.28 2.71 -3.22
CA GLU A 65 10.54 3.47 -3.25
C GLU A 65 10.95 3.96 -1.85
N LEU A 66 9.99 4.43 -1.05
CA LEU A 66 10.27 4.88 0.32
C LEU A 66 10.67 3.74 1.25
N ALA A 67 10.04 2.56 1.13
CA ALA A 67 10.40 1.38 1.93
C ALA A 67 11.78 0.81 1.53
N GLU A 68 12.13 0.90 0.24
CA GLU A 68 13.47 0.53 -0.24
C GLU A 68 14.55 1.49 0.27
N ASP A 69 14.26 2.79 0.30
CA ASP A 69 15.19 3.83 0.74
C ASP A 69 15.37 3.86 2.27
N LEU A 70 14.31 3.56 3.04
CA LEU A 70 14.23 3.73 4.49
C LEU A 70 13.64 2.49 5.18
N ALA A 71 14.51 1.63 5.68
CA ALA A 71 14.14 0.34 6.29
C ALA A 71 13.28 0.45 7.57
N GLU A 72 13.22 1.64 8.21
CA GLU A 72 12.32 1.87 9.34
C GLU A 72 10.85 2.05 8.95
N LEU A 73 10.54 2.25 7.67
CA LEU A 73 9.18 2.45 7.19
C LEU A 73 8.50 1.12 6.91
N ASN A 74 7.28 0.96 7.41
CA ASN A 74 6.47 -0.23 7.19
C ASN A 74 5.12 0.14 6.57
N PHE A 75 4.91 -0.28 5.33
CA PHE A 75 3.64 -0.09 4.60
C PHE A 75 2.94 -1.43 4.30
N ASP A 76 3.33 -2.53 4.95
CA ASP A 76 2.85 -3.88 4.68
C ASP A 76 1.33 -3.97 4.77
N ALA A 77 0.71 -3.28 5.74
CA ALA A 77 -0.73 -3.27 5.90
C ALA A 77 -1.44 -2.70 4.66
N ILE A 78 -0.87 -1.66 4.05
CA ILE A 78 -1.36 -1.05 2.81
C ILE A 78 -1.20 -2.04 1.67
N PHE A 79 0.01 -2.58 1.45
CA PHE A 79 0.26 -3.51 0.36
C PHE A 79 -0.61 -4.78 0.47
N LYS A 80 -0.78 -5.35 1.67
CA LYS A 80 -1.67 -6.49 1.94
C LYS A 80 -3.11 -6.23 1.48
N HIS A 81 -3.62 -5.02 1.72
CA HIS A 81 -4.96 -4.64 1.26
C HIS A 81 -5.02 -4.49 -0.27
N ARG A 82 -3.93 -4.04 -0.89
CA ARG A 82 -3.82 -3.87 -2.35
C ARG A 82 -3.66 -5.18 -3.13
N LEU A 83 -3.34 -6.31 -2.48
CA LEU A 83 -3.38 -7.65 -3.10
C LEU A 83 -4.76 -8.02 -3.69
N ARG A 84 -5.82 -7.30 -3.33
CA ARG A 84 -7.19 -7.53 -3.80
C ARG A 84 -7.72 -6.41 -4.70
N ASP A 85 -6.84 -5.53 -5.20
CA ASP A 85 -7.26 -4.43 -6.07
C ASP A 85 -7.88 -4.93 -7.39
N SER A 86 -8.78 -4.15 -7.98
CA SER A 86 -9.37 -4.48 -9.27
C SER A 86 -8.32 -4.49 -10.39
N GLU A 87 -7.36 -3.58 -10.30
CA GLU A 87 -6.35 -3.38 -11.32
C GLU A 87 -5.17 -4.35 -11.13
N GLU A 88 -4.83 -5.10 -12.18
CA GLU A 88 -3.73 -6.08 -12.10
C GLU A 88 -2.38 -5.44 -11.78
N GLU A 89 -2.13 -4.23 -12.30
CA GLU A 89 -0.88 -3.50 -12.05
C GLU A 89 -0.71 -3.17 -10.56
N ILE A 90 -1.80 -2.87 -9.87
CA ILE A 90 -1.79 -2.59 -8.43
C ILE A 90 -1.53 -3.87 -7.63
N ARG A 91 -2.10 -5.01 -8.05
CA ARG A 91 -1.81 -6.29 -7.39
C ARG A 91 -0.35 -6.70 -7.57
N CYS A 92 0.23 -6.52 -8.77
CA CYS A 92 1.66 -6.74 -9.00
C CYS A 92 2.53 -5.86 -8.11
N LYS A 93 2.22 -4.55 -8.03
CA LYS A 93 2.96 -3.62 -7.17
C LYS A 93 2.81 -3.91 -5.68
N ALA A 94 1.65 -4.40 -5.26
CA ALA A 94 1.45 -4.85 -3.90
C ALA A 94 2.34 -6.05 -3.54
N ILE A 95 2.51 -7.01 -4.47
CA ILE A 95 3.43 -8.14 -4.29
C ILE A 95 4.89 -7.64 -4.20
N GLU A 96 5.29 -6.73 -5.10
CA GLU A 96 6.61 -6.10 -5.08
C GLU A 96 6.91 -5.41 -3.74
N GLY A 97 5.98 -4.61 -3.23
CA GLY A 97 6.14 -3.93 -1.93
C GLY A 97 6.17 -4.87 -0.73
N LEU A 98 5.73 -6.11 -0.88
CA LEU A 98 5.77 -7.13 0.17
C LEU A 98 6.97 -8.08 0.05
N TRP A 99 7.86 -7.87 -0.92
CA TRP A 99 8.94 -8.84 -1.21
C TRP A 99 9.86 -9.12 0.00
N GLU A 100 10.19 -8.09 0.78
CA GLU A 100 11.11 -8.20 1.92
C GLU A 100 10.39 -8.57 3.24
N THR A 101 9.06 -8.75 3.23
CA THR A 101 8.32 -9.02 4.48
C THR A 101 8.36 -10.50 4.86
N GLU A 102 8.63 -10.77 6.13
CA GLU A 102 8.67 -12.13 6.69
C GLU A 102 7.32 -12.55 7.34
N ASP A 103 6.23 -11.82 7.06
CA ASP A 103 4.92 -12.13 7.65
C ASP A 103 4.28 -13.38 7.03
N SER A 104 4.29 -14.47 7.80
CA SER A 104 3.63 -15.74 7.46
C SER A 104 2.15 -15.63 7.10
N SER A 105 1.45 -14.53 7.48
CA SER A 105 0.07 -14.28 7.07
C SER A 105 -0.10 -14.11 5.55
N LEU A 106 0.99 -13.87 4.81
CA LEU A 106 1.00 -13.75 3.35
C LEU A 106 0.94 -15.09 2.60
N ILE A 107 1.30 -16.20 3.25
CA ILE A 107 1.38 -17.50 2.58
C ILE A 107 0.05 -17.85 1.90
N GLU A 108 -1.08 -17.74 2.61
CA GLU A 108 -2.39 -18.05 2.04
C GLU A 108 -2.81 -17.07 0.92
N PRO A 109 -2.72 -15.73 1.10
CA PRO A 109 -2.94 -14.77 0.03
C PRO A 109 -2.12 -15.03 -1.24
N LEU A 110 -0.81 -15.25 -1.11
CA LEU A 110 0.09 -15.45 -2.27
C LEU A 110 -0.22 -16.76 -3.00
N ILE A 111 -0.47 -17.85 -2.27
CA ILE A 111 -0.92 -19.13 -2.89
C ILE A 111 -2.22 -18.92 -3.66
N LYS A 112 -3.18 -18.17 -3.10
CA LYS A 112 -4.47 -17.91 -3.77
C LYS A 112 -4.27 -17.11 -5.05
N LEU A 113 -3.45 -16.05 -5.01
CA LEU A 113 -3.12 -15.26 -6.19
C LEU A 113 -2.42 -16.12 -7.25
N MET A 114 -1.38 -16.85 -6.86
CA MET A 114 -0.65 -17.78 -7.75
C MET A 114 -1.57 -18.76 -8.48
N GLN A 115 -2.58 -19.30 -7.79
CA GLN A 115 -3.47 -20.32 -8.37
C GLN A 115 -4.61 -19.74 -9.21
N SER A 116 -5.16 -18.59 -8.80
CA SER A 116 -6.50 -18.17 -9.24
C SER A 116 -6.59 -16.74 -9.76
N ASP A 117 -5.52 -15.93 -9.67
CA ASP A 117 -5.59 -14.57 -10.21
C ASP A 117 -5.83 -14.60 -11.73
N PRO A 118 -6.74 -13.76 -12.28
CA PRO A 118 -7.00 -13.72 -13.71
C PRO A 118 -5.75 -13.34 -14.53
N SER A 119 -4.87 -12.50 -13.97
CA SER A 119 -3.67 -12.03 -14.64
C SER A 119 -2.55 -13.07 -14.57
N PRO A 120 -2.00 -13.53 -15.70
CA PRO A 120 -0.82 -14.38 -15.71
C PRO A 120 0.40 -13.73 -15.03
N LYS A 121 0.52 -12.40 -15.09
CA LYS A 121 1.62 -11.66 -14.47
C LYS A 121 1.52 -11.73 -12.95
N VAL A 122 0.34 -11.44 -12.38
CA VAL A 122 0.11 -11.55 -10.94
C VAL A 122 0.38 -12.97 -10.45
N ARG A 123 -0.09 -14.00 -11.17
CA ARG A 123 0.20 -15.40 -10.81
C ARG A 123 1.69 -15.70 -10.77
N SER A 124 2.45 -15.20 -11.75
CA SER A 124 3.90 -15.37 -11.81
C SER A 124 4.61 -14.63 -10.67
N ASP A 125 4.19 -13.40 -10.38
CA ASP A 125 4.82 -12.58 -9.34
C ASP A 125 4.57 -13.19 -7.96
N SER A 126 3.35 -13.67 -7.69
CA SER A 126 3.01 -14.37 -6.44
C SER A 126 3.73 -15.71 -6.26
N ALA A 127 4.24 -16.32 -7.33
CA ALA A 127 5.00 -17.56 -7.25
C ALA A 127 6.50 -17.31 -7.00
N LEU A 128 6.98 -16.10 -7.30
CA LEU A 128 8.37 -15.70 -7.10
C LEU A 128 8.57 -15.08 -5.71
N ALA A 129 7.57 -14.37 -5.20
CA ALA A 129 7.53 -13.82 -3.83
C ALA A 129 7.42 -14.93 -2.79
#